data_AF-A0A0E3SQS8-F1
#
_entry.id   AF-A0A0E3SQS8-F1
#
_cell.length_a   1.000
_cell.length_b   1.000
_cell.length_c   1.000
_cell.angle_alpha   90.00
_cell.angle_beta   90.00
_cell.angle_gamma   90.00
#
_symmetry.space_group_name_H-M   'P 1'
#
loop_
_entity.id
_entity.type
_entity.pdbx_description
1 polymer ?
#
loop_
_entity_poly.entity_id
_entity_poly.type
_entity_poly.pdbx_seq_one_letter_code
_entity_poly.pdbx_strand_id
1 'polypeptide(L)'
;MSTITMEEALSENRLQKLAIKLNSIPTADEFKEKVEKDLWEMLVKPEDYEEEEIKYVNLPEKSKKIFGYILDEEGDEELPWWFTSFEWEVRTIGVGEETIDIEMLRDDFQHFVIDRTYIKKPRLKVNYYSDCNICNILSKFGDFFEELKDRTNPDIKQDSETKLELPQNIFAFEDGGIITTSEFKEWFESLAKLSPPFNEELTALLMMNTGVKEDIAREILPENLMDRIDNIGLVNDSIFNNKYFEPLVEIIRDCWKLFDLEVPYLGKKYKNLQPLEAALYESWLENNKDFAKKNKEWLRLRKTPHQVPYAKIAFKSPIMLTDYSYDDMSMPLTLRITRKGDYQFKDIWKASEIEQMLESYGISGTNE
;
A
#
# COMPACT_ATOMS: atom_id res chain seq x y z
N MET A 1 -2.53 -21.72 4.45
CA MET A 1 -2.99 -21.33 3.10
C MET A 1 -2.81 -22.52 2.17
N SER A 2 -3.71 -22.73 1.21
CA SER A 2 -3.50 -23.76 0.17
C SER A 2 -2.24 -23.41 -0.60
N THR A 3 -1.28 -24.33 -0.72
CA THR A 3 -0.08 -24.13 -1.54
C THR A 3 -0.44 -24.30 -3.01
N ILE A 4 -1.04 -23.27 -3.59
CA ILE A 4 -1.26 -23.15 -5.03
C ILE A 4 0.09 -22.95 -5.71
N THR A 5 0.32 -23.66 -6.81
CA THR A 5 1.61 -23.56 -7.52
C THR A 5 1.68 -22.25 -8.32
N MET A 6 2.89 -21.82 -8.67
CA MET A 6 3.09 -20.62 -9.50
C MET A 6 2.34 -20.74 -10.84
N GLU A 7 2.34 -21.94 -11.43
CA GLU A 7 1.60 -22.23 -12.67
C GLU A 7 0.10 -22.08 -12.48
N GLU A 8 -0.45 -22.55 -11.36
CA GLU A 8 -1.87 -22.46 -11.07
C GLU A 8 -2.28 -21.01 -10.78
N ALA A 9 -1.52 -20.28 -9.96
CA ALA A 9 -1.75 -18.87 -9.65
C ALA A 9 -1.75 -17.99 -10.91
N LEU A 10 -0.83 -18.24 -11.86
CA LEU A 10 -0.74 -17.52 -13.13
C LEU A 10 -1.61 -18.13 -14.25
N SER A 11 -2.63 -18.93 -13.91
CA SER A 11 -3.57 -19.43 -14.90
C SER A 11 -4.51 -18.33 -15.40
N GLU A 12 -4.84 -18.36 -16.69
CA GLU A 12 -5.71 -17.38 -17.34
C GLU A 12 -7.03 -17.18 -16.61
N ASN A 13 -7.70 -18.27 -16.18
CA ASN A 13 -8.96 -18.20 -15.43
C ASN A 13 -8.84 -17.41 -14.12
N ARG A 14 -7.73 -17.60 -13.38
CA ARG A 14 -7.50 -16.89 -12.12
C ARG A 14 -7.17 -15.43 -12.35
N LEU A 15 -6.36 -15.13 -13.36
CA LEU A 15 -6.04 -13.76 -13.73
C LEU A 15 -7.26 -12.99 -14.27
N GLN A 16 -8.16 -13.65 -15.01
CA GLN A 16 -9.46 -13.07 -15.40
C GLN A 16 -10.31 -12.73 -14.18
N LYS A 17 -10.40 -13.65 -13.20
CA LYS A 17 -11.13 -13.41 -11.95
C LYS A 17 -10.50 -12.28 -11.13
N LEU A 18 -9.17 -12.22 -11.07
CA LEU A 18 -8.46 -11.11 -10.44
C LEU A 18 -8.80 -9.80 -11.16
N ALA A 19 -8.71 -9.74 -12.48
CA ALA A 19 -9.03 -8.54 -13.25
C ALA A 19 -10.47 -8.05 -13.00
N ILE A 20 -11.45 -8.97 -12.92
CA ILE A 20 -12.84 -8.62 -12.56
C ILE A 20 -12.92 -8.01 -11.16
N LYS A 21 -12.21 -8.59 -10.18
CA LYS A 21 -12.13 -8.03 -8.82
C LYS A 21 -11.46 -6.67 -8.78
N LEU A 22 -10.37 -6.47 -9.52
CA LEU A 22 -9.67 -5.18 -9.56
C LEU A 22 -10.53 -4.09 -10.18
N ASN A 23 -11.31 -4.42 -11.22
CA ASN A 23 -12.27 -3.49 -11.82
C ASN A 23 -13.43 -3.10 -10.90
N SER A 24 -13.62 -3.82 -9.78
CA SER A 24 -14.71 -3.57 -8.84
C SER A 24 -14.31 -2.66 -7.68
N ILE A 25 -13.02 -2.31 -7.59
CA ILE A 25 -12.46 -1.39 -6.61
C ILE A 25 -12.86 0.05 -7.01
N PRO A 26 -13.28 0.91 -6.07
CA PRO A 26 -13.55 2.30 -6.35
C PRO A 26 -12.30 3.00 -6.90
N THR A 27 -12.51 3.90 -7.85
CA THR A 27 -11.46 4.79 -8.34
C THR A 27 -11.01 5.74 -7.23
N ALA A 28 -9.81 6.33 -7.41
CA ALA A 28 -9.28 7.33 -6.48
C ALA A 28 -10.23 8.54 -6.32
N ASP A 29 -10.90 8.95 -7.39
CA ASP A 29 -11.86 10.06 -7.39
C ASP A 29 -13.15 9.70 -6.64
N GLU A 30 -13.71 8.51 -6.90
CA GLU A 30 -14.89 8.01 -6.17
C GLU A 30 -14.62 7.89 -4.67
N PHE A 31 -13.44 7.38 -4.30
CA PHE A 31 -13.01 7.29 -2.91
C PHE A 31 -12.90 8.69 -2.28
N LYS A 32 -12.19 9.60 -2.94
CA LYS A 32 -11.97 10.96 -2.46
C LYS A 32 -13.29 11.69 -2.25
N GLU A 33 -14.16 11.69 -3.26
CA GLU A 33 -15.47 12.35 -3.19
C GLU A 33 -16.30 11.76 -2.04
N LYS A 34 -16.31 10.44 -1.91
CA LYS A 34 -17.09 9.76 -0.87
C LYS A 34 -16.58 10.09 0.53
N VAL A 35 -15.27 10.07 0.75
CA VAL A 35 -14.63 10.37 2.04
C VAL A 35 -14.83 11.82 2.45
N GLU A 36 -14.59 12.77 1.54
CA GLU A 36 -14.79 14.20 1.81
C GLU A 36 -16.26 14.52 2.11
N LYS A 37 -17.17 13.89 1.35
CA LYS A 37 -18.61 14.02 1.58
C LYS A 37 -19.03 13.44 2.94
N ASP A 38 -18.60 12.22 3.26
CA ASP A 38 -18.99 11.54 4.49
C ASP A 38 -18.50 12.31 5.73
N LEU A 39 -17.26 12.81 5.69
CA LEU A 39 -16.73 13.68 6.74
C LEU A 39 -17.55 14.97 6.86
N TRP A 40 -17.87 15.64 5.75
CA TRP A 40 -18.66 16.88 5.78
C TRP A 40 -20.07 16.66 6.34
N GLU A 41 -20.79 15.66 5.84
CA GLU A 41 -22.16 15.34 6.28
C GLU A 41 -22.20 14.99 7.76
N MET A 42 -21.15 14.36 8.29
CA MET A 42 -21.03 14.09 9.72
C MET A 42 -20.81 15.38 10.55
N LEU A 43 -20.09 16.37 10.01
CA LEU A 43 -19.76 17.61 10.72
C LEU A 43 -20.92 18.59 10.78
N VAL A 44 -21.81 18.58 9.79
CA VAL A 44 -22.81 19.63 9.59
C VAL A 44 -24.24 19.11 9.77
N LYS A 45 -25.24 19.99 9.66
CA LYS A 45 -26.64 19.55 9.75
C LYS A 45 -27.15 19.10 8.38
N PRO A 46 -28.17 18.23 8.30
CA PRO A 46 -28.72 17.75 7.02
C PRO A 46 -29.11 18.85 6.04
N GLU A 47 -29.61 19.99 6.53
CA GLU A 47 -29.94 21.15 5.72
C GLU A 47 -28.74 21.84 5.06
N ASP A 48 -27.52 21.58 5.54
CA ASP A 48 -26.28 22.25 5.11
C ASP A 48 -25.31 21.30 4.34
N TYR A 49 -25.72 20.08 3.97
CA TYR A 49 -24.84 19.09 3.33
C TYR A 49 -24.25 19.55 1.99
N GLU A 50 -24.97 20.41 1.26
CA GLU A 50 -24.54 20.95 -0.04
C GLU A 50 -23.82 22.29 0.08
N GLU A 51 -23.69 22.84 1.29
CA GLU A 51 -22.97 24.10 1.51
C GLU A 51 -21.46 23.87 1.51
N GLU A 52 -20.71 24.77 0.87
CA GLU A 52 -19.24 24.69 0.79
C GLU A 52 -18.54 25.28 2.02
N GLU A 53 -19.25 26.12 2.79
CA GLU A 53 -18.76 26.68 4.06
C GLU A 53 -19.91 26.94 5.04
N ILE A 54 -19.63 26.78 6.33
CA ILE A 54 -20.61 27.02 7.40
C ILE A 54 -19.99 27.86 8.51
N LYS A 55 -20.78 28.78 9.07
CA LYS A 55 -20.37 29.51 10.28
C LYS A 55 -20.12 28.54 11.43
N TYR A 56 -18.98 28.67 12.10
CA TYR A 56 -18.62 27.83 13.25
C TYR A 56 -19.75 27.74 14.28
N VAL A 57 -20.41 28.86 14.60
CA VAL A 57 -21.55 28.90 15.55
C VAL A 57 -22.73 28.00 15.17
N ASN A 58 -22.92 27.73 13.88
CA ASN A 58 -24.03 26.94 13.36
C ASN A 58 -23.75 25.43 13.39
N LEU A 59 -22.49 25.03 13.58
CA LEU A 59 -22.12 23.63 13.69
C LEU A 59 -22.84 22.98 14.89
N PRO A 60 -23.20 21.69 14.79
CA PRO A 60 -23.62 20.90 15.95
C PRO A 60 -22.58 20.94 17.07
N GLU A 61 -23.04 20.93 18.33
CA GLU A 61 -22.14 20.94 19.50
C GLU A 61 -21.18 19.74 19.52
N LYS A 62 -21.58 18.60 18.97
CA LYS A 62 -20.72 17.41 18.85
C LYS A 62 -19.55 17.69 17.90
N SER A 63 -19.81 18.35 16.78
CA SER A 63 -18.80 18.74 15.80
C SER A 63 -17.88 19.85 16.32
N LYS A 64 -18.37 20.79 17.13
CA LYS A 64 -17.51 21.83 17.73
C LYS A 64 -16.43 21.25 18.64
N LYS A 65 -16.74 20.15 19.34
CA LYS A 65 -15.86 19.52 20.34
C LYS A 65 -14.67 18.77 19.75
N ILE A 66 -14.70 18.42 18.47
CA ILE A 66 -13.62 17.68 17.82
C ILE A 66 -12.54 18.58 17.20
N PHE A 67 -12.75 19.90 17.21
CA PHE A 67 -11.74 20.88 16.82
C PHE A 67 -10.78 21.10 18.00
N GLY A 68 -9.55 20.63 17.88
CA GLY A 68 -8.51 20.75 18.91
C GLY A 68 -7.58 19.54 18.97
N TYR A 69 -6.77 19.48 20.02
CA TYR A 69 -5.85 18.39 20.28
C TYR A 69 -6.53 17.19 20.91
N ILE A 70 -5.94 16.02 20.67
CA ILE A 70 -6.19 14.80 21.45
C ILE A 70 -4.92 14.46 22.24
N LEU A 71 -5.06 13.61 23.26
CA LEU A 71 -3.92 13.06 23.99
C LEU A 71 -3.54 11.73 23.37
N ASP A 72 -2.27 11.53 23.08
CA ASP A 72 -1.73 10.24 22.61
C ASP A 72 -1.62 9.21 23.75
N GLU A 73 -1.08 8.01 23.46
CA GLU A 73 -0.87 6.96 24.47
C GLU A 73 0.13 7.35 25.58
N GLU A 74 1.02 8.30 25.30
CA GLU A 74 2.04 8.81 26.24
C GLU A 74 1.53 10.02 27.05
N GLY A 75 0.36 10.56 26.68
CA GLY A 75 -0.27 11.73 27.30
C GLY A 75 0.19 13.06 26.72
N ASP A 76 0.84 13.06 25.56
CA ASP A 76 1.25 14.25 24.83
C ASP A 76 0.13 14.76 23.91
N GLU A 77 0.05 16.08 23.74
CA GLU A 77 -0.94 16.71 22.86
C GLU A 77 -0.54 16.55 21.39
N GLU A 78 -1.40 15.88 20.62
CA GLU A 78 -1.23 15.71 19.17
C GLU A 78 -2.47 16.14 18.38
N LEU A 79 -2.27 16.46 17.11
CA LEU A 79 -3.38 16.70 16.20
C LEU A 79 -3.97 15.35 15.77
N PRO A 80 -5.30 15.16 15.85
CA PRO A 80 -5.91 13.89 15.50
C PRO A 80 -5.80 13.63 13.99
N TRP A 81 -5.89 12.36 13.60
CA TRP A 81 -5.65 11.92 12.22
C TRP A 81 -6.55 12.62 11.19
N TRP A 82 -7.79 12.99 11.54
CA TRP A 82 -8.72 13.67 10.62
C TRP A 82 -8.34 15.13 10.37
N PHE A 83 -7.54 15.73 11.25
CA PHE A 83 -6.90 17.01 10.97
C PHE A 83 -5.69 16.86 10.06
N THR A 84 -4.88 15.82 10.28
CA THR A 84 -3.65 15.62 9.49
C THR A 84 -3.91 15.04 8.11
N SER A 85 -5.00 14.28 7.93
CA SER A 85 -5.37 13.62 6.68
C SER A 85 -6.13 14.53 5.71
N PHE A 86 -6.62 15.68 6.17
CA PHE A 86 -7.41 16.60 5.36
C PHE A 86 -6.82 18.01 5.39
N GLU A 87 -7.00 18.75 4.30
CA GLU A 87 -6.81 20.19 4.22
C GLU A 87 -8.06 20.87 4.78
N TRP A 88 -7.83 21.78 5.71
CA TRP A 88 -8.85 22.56 6.38
C TRP A 88 -8.67 24.03 6.02
N GLU A 89 -9.75 24.68 5.62
CA GLU A 89 -9.74 26.13 5.36
C GLU A 89 -10.74 26.81 6.30
N VAL A 90 -10.28 27.89 6.94
CA VAL A 90 -11.08 28.66 7.90
C VAL A 90 -11.04 30.14 7.57
N ARG A 91 -12.19 30.78 7.45
CA ARG A 91 -12.31 32.20 7.08
C ARG A 91 -12.91 33.01 8.23
N THR A 92 -12.22 34.07 8.67
CA THR A 92 -12.71 34.93 9.76
C THR A 92 -12.95 36.37 9.28
N ILE A 93 -14.20 36.84 9.40
CA ILE A 93 -14.58 38.20 8.98
C ILE A 93 -13.85 39.25 9.83
N GLY A 94 -13.06 40.11 9.17
CA GLY A 94 -12.33 41.22 9.79
C GLY A 94 -10.84 40.96 10.01
N VAL A 95 -10.36 39.75 9.73
CA VAL A 95 -8.93 39.37 9.81
C VAL A 95 -8.35 39.05 8.42
N GLY A 96 -9.19 38.63 7.46
CA GLY A 96 -8.76 38.25 6.10
C GLY A 96 -9.23 36.84 5.78
N GLU A 97 -9.24 36.46 4.50
CA GLU A 97 -9.29 35.05 4.10
C GLU A 97 -7.90 34.47 4.30
N GLU A 98 -7.71 33.69 5.36
CA GLU A 98 -6.45 33.00 5.63
C GLU A 98 -6.67 31.51 5.44
N THR A 99 -5.93 30.90 4.51
CA THR A 99 -5.77 29.44 4.49
C THR A 99 -4.79 29.11 5.60
N ILE A 100 -5.30 28.67 6.75
CA ILE A 100 -4.46 28.27 7.87
C ILE A 100 -3.98 26.84 7.60
N ASP A 101 -2.70 26.68 7.28
CA ASP A 101 -2.05 25.37 7.19
C ASP A 101 -1.93 24.75 8.60
N ILE A 102 -1.82 23.43 8.67
CA ILE A 102 -1.84 22.62 9.90
C ILE A 102 -0.81 23.08 10.93
N GLU A 103 0.38 23.50 10.47
CA GLU A 103 1.43 24.02 11.37
C GLU A 103 1.06 25.39 11.99
N MET A 104 0.24 26.18 11.30
CA MET A 104 -0.28 27.46 11.80
C MET A 104 -1.50 27.27 12.71
N LEU A 105 -2.35 26.27 12.44
CA LEU A 105 -3.50 25.93 13.31
C LEU A 105 -3.05 25.52 14.73
N ARG A 106 -1.84 24.95 14.87
CA ARG A 106 -1.27 24.54 16.16
C ARG A 106 -1.32 25.67 17.20
N ASP A 107 -0.95 26.88 16.80
CA ASP A 107 -0.87 28.04 17.70
C ASP A 107 -2.14 28.92 17.63
N ASP A 108 -2.89 28.88 16.52
CA ASP A 108 -3.94 29.87 16.21
C ASP A 108 -5.39 29.44 16.54
N PHE A 109 -5.65 28.16 16.87
CA PHE A 109 -7.02 27.70 17.22
C PHE A 109 -7.66 28.53 18.36
N GLN A 110 -6.83 29.04 19.27
CA GLN A 110 -7.25 29.84 20.42
C GLN A 110 -7.69 31.26 20.04
N HIS A 111 -7.38 31.70 18.82
CA HIS A 111 -7.64 33.05 18.31
C HIS A 111 -8.90 33.15 17.43
N PHE A 112 -9.62 32.03 17.22
CA PHE A 112 -10.87 32.06 16.46
C PHE A 112 -11.93 32.92 17.12
N VAL A 113 -12.37 33.95 16.40
CA VAL A 113 -13.53 34.75 16.76
C VAL A 113 -14.77 33.98 16.31
N ILE A 114 -15.23 33.07 17.18
CA ILE A 114 -16.29 32.08 16.93
C ILE A 114 -17.49 32.63 16.16
N ASP A 115 -17.97 33.85 16.45
CA ASP A 115 -19.13 34.48 15.83
C ASP A 115 -18.91 34.96 14.39
N ARG A 116 -17.65 34.98 13.92
CA ARG A 116 -17.23 35.51 12.61
C ARG A 116 -16.44 34.50 11.78
N THR A 117 -16.26 33.30 12.30
CA THR A 117 -15.47 32.23 11.68
C THR A 117 -16.38 31.31 10.87
N TYR A 118 -15.93 31.00 9.65
CA TYR A 118 -16.53 30.03 8.74
C TYR A 118 -15.54 28.90 8.52
N ILE A 119 -16.03 27.67 8.55
CA ILE A 119 -15.27 26.47 8.24
C ILE A 119 -15.71 26.00 6.86
N LYS A 120 -14.76 25.84 5.95
CA LYS A 120 -15.03 25.26 4.63
C LYS A 120 -15.03 23.75 4.68
N LYS A 121 -15.63 23.13 3.67
CA LYS A 121 -15.61 21.69 3.46
C LYS A 121 -14.16 21.17 3.40
N PRO A 122 -13.79 20.18 4.23
CA PRO A 122 -12.43 19.64 4.26
C PRO A 122 -12.14 18.86 2.97
N ARG A 123 -10.88 18.91 2.53
CA ARG A 123 -10.41 18.18 1.33
C ARG A 123 -9.39 17.13 1.71
N LEU A 124 -9.52 15.91 1.19
CA LEU A 124 -8.56 14.85 1.47
C LEU A 124 -7.19 15.25 0.92
N LYS A 125 -6.15 15.18 1.78
CA LYS A 125 -4.77 15.42 1.36
C LYS A 125 -4.32 14.29 0.45
N VAL A 126 -3.94 14.63 -0.77
CA VAL A 126 -3.31 13.70 -1.71
C VAL A 126 -1.84 14.12 -1.82
N ASN A 127 -1.02 13.76 -0.83
CA ASN A 127 0.40 14.07 -0.82
C ASN A 127 1.26 12.81 -0.95
N TYR A 128 2.37 12.94 -1.69
CA TYR A 128 3.37 11.87 -1.86
C TYR A 128 4.13 11.50 -0.57
N TYR A 129 4.06 12.35 0.46
CA TYR A 129 4.83 12.23 1.71
C TYR A 129 3.97 12.03 2.96
N SER A 130 2.64 11.92 2.83
CA SER A 130 1.76 11.58 3.96
C SER A 130 1.73 10.07 4.19
N ASP A 131 1.58 9.65 5.44
CA ASP A 131 1.68 8.26 5.91
C ASP A 131 0.71 7.25 5.26
N CYS A 132 -0.25 7.71 4.46
CA CYS A 132 -1.04 6.87 3.57
C CYS A 132 -1.48 7.66 2.33
N ASN A 133 -1.12 7.19 1.14
CA ASN A 133 -1.62 7.71 -0.13
C ASN A 133 -2.58 6.70 -0.78
N ILE A 134 -3.70 6.43 -0.10
CA ILE A 134 -4.71 5.46 -0.56
C ILE A 134 -5.21 5.77 -1.97
N CYS A 135 -5.36 7.05 -2.34
CA CYS A 135 -5.73 7.45 -3.68
C CYS A 135 -4.71 6.96 -4.72
N ASN A 136 -3.40 7.10 -4.45
CA ASN A 136 -2.38 6.52 -5.30
C ASN A 136 -2.50 4.99 -5.35
N ILE A 137 -2.70 4.31 -4.22
CA ILE A 137 -2.89 2.85 -4.18
C ILE A 137 -4.07 2.40 -5.05
N LEU A 138 -5.22 3.09 -4.98
CA LEU A 138 -6.38 2.80 -5.83
C LEU A 138 -6.06 3.02 -7.32
N SER A 139 -5.30 4.07 -7.66
CA SER A 139 -4.80 4.27 -9.03
C SER A 139 -3.88 3.13 -9.47
N LYS A 140 -3.00 2.61 -8.60
CA LYS A 140 -2.12 1.48 -8.90
C LYS A 140 -2.90 0.19 -9.14
N PHE A 141 -3.97 -0.06 -8.39
CA PHE A 141 -4.89 -1.16 -8.70
C PHE A 141 -5.58 -0.99 -10.08
N GLY A 142 -5.93 0.25 -10.45
CA GLY A 142 -6.43 0.58 -11.79
C GLY A 142 -5.40 0.30 -12.90
N ASP A 143 -4.15 0.71 -12.72
CA ASP A 143 -3.05 0.44 -13.66
C ASP A 143 -2.84 -1.08 -13.84
N PHE A 144 -2.92 -1.85 -12.76
CA PHE A 144 -2.89 -3.32 -12.83
C PHE A 144 -4.03 -3.92 -13.62
N PHE A 145 -5.24 -3.41 -13.37
CA PHE A 145 -6.41 -3.89 -14.06
C PHE A 145 -6.27 -3.69 -15.57
N GLU A 146 -5.85 -2.51 -16.03
CA GLU A 146 -5.67 -2.25 -17.46
C GLU A 146 -4.60 -3.16 -18.08
N GLU A 147 -3.46 -3.37 -17.41
CA GLU A 147 -2.44 -4.29 -17.94
C GLU A 147 -2.93 -5.75 -17.97
N LEU A 148 -3.71 -6.22 -16.98
CA LEU A 148 -4.27 -7.59 -17.01
C LEU A 148 -5.38 -7.74 -18.05
N LYS A 149 -6.26 -6.75 -18.15
CA LYS A 149 -7.40 -6.74 -19.08
C LYS A 149 -6.95 -6.91 -20.53
N ASP A 150 -5.88 -6.22 -20.93
CA ASP A 150 -5.31 -6.32 -22.28
C ASP A 150 -4.77 -7.73 -22.60
N ARG A 151 -4.43 -8.51 -21.57
CA ARG A 151 -3.82 -9.84 -21.70
C ARG A 151 -4.80 -10.98 -21.53
N THR A 152 -5.82 -10.81 -20.69
CA THR A 152 -6.71 -11.89 -20.28
C THR A 152 -8.14 -11.74 -20.82
N ASN A 153 -8.49 -10.59 -21.41
CA ASN A 153 -9.81 -10.29 -21.96
C ASN A 153 -10.97 -10.72 -21.04
N PRO A 154 -11.05 -10.18 -19.81
CA PRO A 154 -12.05 -10.59 -18.83
C PRO A 154 -13.48 -10.22 -19.26
N ASP A 155 -14.46 -11.09 -18.98
CA ASP A 155 -15.88 -10.76 -19.17
C ASP A 155 -16.41 -9.92 -17.99
N ILE A 156 -16.28 -8.60 -18.11
CA ILE A 156 -16.63 -7.62 -17.06
C ILE A 156 -18.15 -7.57 -16.79
N LYS A 157 -18.99 -8.17 -17.65
CA LYS A 157 -20.45 -8.03 -17.55
C LYS A 157 -21.09 -8.86 -16.43
N GLN A 158 -20.36 -9.73 -15.75
CA GLN A 158 -20.99 -10.91 -15.15
C GLN A 158 -21.08 -11.04 -13.62
N ASP A 159 -20.51 -10.19 -12.77
CA ASP A 159 -20.65 -10.40 -11.32
C ASP A 159 -21.06 -9.15 -10.53
N SER A 160 -22.28 -9.20 -9.99
CA SER A 160 -22.73 -8.30 -8.92
C SER A 160 -22.23 -8.72 -7.53
N GLU A 161 -21.73 -9.96 -7.37
CA GLU A 161 -21.28 -10.52 -6.10
C GLU A 161 -19.82 -10.18 -5.73
N THR A 162 -19.03 -9.59 -6.64
CA THR A 162 -17.60 -9.32 -6.43
C THR A 162 -17.25 -7.85 -6.25
N LYS A 163 -18.26 -6.99 -6.06
CA LYS A 163 -18.03 -5.55 -5.93
C LYS A 163 -17.46 -5.16 -4.58
N LEU A 164 -16.33 -4.46 -4.59
CA LEU A 164 -15.69 -3.87 -3.42
C LEU A 164 -16.21 -2.44 -3.18
N GLU A 165 -17.53 -2.28 -3.06
CA GLU A 165 -18.18 -0.98 -2.88
C GLU A 165 -17.83 -0.33 -1.53
N LEU A 166 -17.66 1.00 -1.53
CA LEU A 166 -17.48 1.77 -0.30
C LEU A 166 -18.76 1.71 0.55
N PRO A 167 -18.64 1.65 1.88
CA PRO A 167 -19.80 1.65 2.76
C PRO A 167 -20.55 2.99 2.68
N GLN A 168 -21.83 2.95 3.09
CA GLN A 168 -22.65 4.15 3.13
C GLN A 168 -22.10 5.19 4.11
N ASN A 169 -21.59 4.76 5.27
CA ASN A 169 -20.97 5.63 6.26
C ASN A 169 -19.54 5.16 6.51
N ILE A 170 -18.57 6.05 6.32
CA ILE A 170 -17.14 5.79 6.52
C ILE A 170 -16.73 6.19 7.93
N PHE A 171 -17.29 7.28 8.45
CA PHE A 171 -16.94 7.84 9.73
C PHE A 171 -18.07 7.78 10.75
N ALA A 172 -17.69 7.77 12.01
CA ALA A 172 -18.60 7.91 13.14
C ALA A 172 -17.95 8.76 14.24
N PHE A 173 -18.80 9.37 15.07
CA PHE A 173 -18.35 10.03 16.28
C PHE A 173 -18.36 9.06 17.47
N GLU A 174 -17.20 8.82 18.06
CA GLU A 174 -17.02 8.09 19.33
C GLU A 174 -16.40 9.03 20.39
N ASP A 175 -16.49 8.66 21.68
CA ASP A 175 -16.08 9.51 22.81
C ASP A 175 -14.68 10.10 22.61
N GLY A 176 -14.62 11.41 22.29
CA GLY A 176 -13.37 12.15 22.12
C GLY A 176 -12.93 12.41 20.67
N GLY A 177 -13.65 11.92 19.64
CA GLY A 177 -13.18 12.13 18.27
C GLY A 177 -14.03 11.56 17.13
N ILE A 178 -13.39 11.50 15.96
CA ILE A 178 -13.87 10.81 14.77
C ILE A 178 -13.13 9.48 14.65
N ILE A 179 -13.86 8.40 14.43
CA ILE A 179 -13.33 7.08 14.12
C ILE A 179 -13.85 6.61 12.76
N THR A 180 -13.15 5.65 12.16
CA THR A 180 -13.71 4.89 11.04
C THR A 180 -14.71 3.84 11.50
N THR A 181 -15.72 3.56 10.67
CA THR A 181 -16.74 2.54 10.96
C THR A 181 -16.22 1.12 10.78
N SER A 182 -16.88 0.15 11.42
CA SER A 182 -16.56 -1.27 11.24
C SER A 182 -16.71 -1.72 9.79
N GLU A 183 -17.72 -1.21 9.08
CA GLU A 183 -17.95 -1.50 7.66
C GLU A 183 -16.81 -0.96 6.79
N PHE A 184 -16.29 0.23 7.09
CA PHE A 184 -15.13 0.78 6.39
C PHE A 184 -13.85 0.01 6.68
N LYS A 185 -13.68 -0.45 7.93
CA LYS A 185 -12.59 -1.36 8.29
C LYS A 185 -12.64 -2.67 7.50
N GLU A 186 -13.80 -3.31 7.39
CA GLU A 186 -13.97 -4.53 6.61
C GLU A 186 -13.68 -4.31 5.11
N TRP A 187 -14.07 -3.15 4.57
CA TRP A 187 -13.70 -2.74 3.22
C TRP A 187 -12.17 -2.60 3.07
N PHE A 188 -11.50 -1.89 3.98
CA PHE A 188 -10.04 -1.71 3.94
C PHE A 188 -9.29 -3.04 4.09
N GLU A 189 -9.74 -3.92 5.00
CA GLU A 189 -9.18 -5.27 5.13
C GLU A 189 -9.35 -6.09 3.85
N SER A 190 -10.47 -5.93 3.16
CA SER A 190 -10.75 -6.61 1.89
C SER A 190 -9.85 -6.07 0.77
N LEU A 191 -9.59 -4.76 0.74
CA LEU A 191 -8.62 -4.15 -0.16
C LEU A 191 -7.20 -4.65 0.13
N ALA A 192 -6.76 -4.65 1.39
CA ALA A 192 -5.44 -5.15 1.79
C ALA A 192 -5.26 -6.65 1.47
N LYS A 193 -6.33 -7.46 1.52
CA LYS A 193 -6.31 -8.88 1.09
C LYS A 193 -6.12 -9.07 -0.41
N LEU A 194 -6.28 -8.01 -1.22
CA LEU A 194 -5.91 -8.05 -2.64
C LEU A 194 -4.41 -7.84 -2.84
N SER A 195 -3.67 -7.37 -1.84
CA SER A 195 -2.22 -7.16 -1.91
C SER A 195 -1.43 -8.46 -1.66
N PRO A 196 -0.19 -8.58 -2.16
CA PRO A 196 0.73 -9.60 -1.68
C PRO A 196 1.01 -9.47 -0.17
N PRO A 197 1.18 -10.58 0.57
CA PRO A 197 1.14 -11.97 0.11
C PRO A 197 -0.26 -12.60 0.05
N PHE A 198 -1.30 -11.87 0.47
CA PHE A 198 -2.64 -12.46 0.68
C PHE A 198 -3.33 -12.85 -0.64
N ASN A 199 -3.06 -12.10 -1.70
CA ASN A 199 -3.48 -12.47 -3.05
C ASN A 199 -2.39 -13.28 -3.76
N GLU A 200 -2.68 -14.56 -4.03
CA GLU A 200 -1.74 -15.50 -4.63
C GLU A 200 -1.34 -15.11 -6.06
N GLU A 201 -2.26 -14.54 -6.85
CA GLU A 201 -2.00 -14.12 -8.23
C GLU A 201 -1.03 -12.93 -8.28
N LEU A 202 -1.29 -11.87 -7.51
CA LEU A 202 -0.41 -10.71 -7.39
C LEU A 202 0.94 -11.10 -6.76
N THR A 203 0.93 -12.02 -5.79
CA THR A 203 2.17 -12.57 -5.21
C THR A 203 2.99 -13.31 -6.25
N ALA A 204 2.35 -14.14 -7.08
CA ALA A 204 3.01 -14.87 -8.16
C ALA A 204 3.58 -13.93 -9.23
N LEU A 205 2.80 -12.90 -9.63
CA LEU A 205 3.25 -11.86 -10.56
C LEU A 205 4.47 -11.11 -10.01
N LEU A 206 4.47 -10.77 -8.72
CA LEU A 206 5.62 -10.17 -8.06
C LEU A 206 6.82 -11.13 -8.09
N MET A 207 6.67 -12.35 -7.59
CA MET A 207 7.77 -13.31 -7.46
C MET A 207 8.39 -13.69 -8.81
N MET A 208 7.60 -13.72 -9.89
CA MET A 208 8.10 -14.03 -11.23
C MET A 208 8.85 -12.87 -11.90
N ASN A 209 8.72 -11.65 -11.38
CA ASN A 209 9.40 -10.46 -11.86
C ASN A 209 10.89 -10.48 -11.45
N THR A 210 11.66 -11.43 -12.00
CA THR A 210 13.00 -11.80 -11.53
C THR A 210 14.17 -11.08 -12.20
N GLY A 211 13.94 -10.47 -13.36
CA GLY A 211 15.03 -9.92 -14.20
C GLY A 211 15.98 -10.98 -14.78
N VAL A 212 15.64 -12.26 -14.67
CA VAL A 212 16.39 -13.35 -15.32
C VAL A 212 16.23 -13.22 -16.83
N LYS A 213 17.31 -13.34 -17.59
CA LYS A 213 17.25 -13.27 -19.06
C LYS A 213 16.37 -14.39 -19.63
N GLU A 214 15.65 -14.09 -20.70
CA GLU A 214 14.68 -15.02 -21.29
C GLU A 214 15.33 -16.35 -21.73
N ASP A 215 16.50 -16.31 -22.36
CA ASP A 215 17.26 -17.48 -22.80
C ASP A 215 17.56 -18.43 -21.62
N ILE A 216 18.03 -17.88 -20.51
CA ILE A 216 18.30 -18.64 -19.28
C ILE A 216 17.00 -19.15 -18.66
N ALA A 217 15.92 -18.36 -18.67
CA ALA A 217 14.63 -18.77 -18.12
C ALA A 217 14.06 -19.98 -18.86
N ARG A 218 14.16 -20.01 -20.20
CA ARG A 218 13.74 -21.14 -21.05
C ARG A 218 14.51 -22.43 -20.77
N GLU A 219 15.74 -22.36 -20.26
CA GLU A 219 16.53 -23.54 -19.87
C GLU A 219 16.09 -24.17 -18.52
N ILE A 220 15.40 -23.41 -17.66
CA ILE A 220 15.15 -23.83 -16.27
C ILE A 220 13.67 -23.92 -15.89
N LEU A 221 12.81 -23.15 -16.54
CA LEU A 221 11.38 -23.17 -16.28
C LEU A 221 10.69 -24.18 -17.21
N PRO A 222 9.62 -24.83 -16.74
CA PRO A 222 8.76 -25.63 -17.61
C PRO A 222 8.23 -24.80 -18.79
N GLU A 223 8.16 -25.39 -19.99
CA GLU A 223 7.71 -24.71 -21.22
C GLU A 223 6.31 -24.09 -21.06
N ASN A 224 5.38 -24.82 -20.43
CA ASN A 224 4.04 -24.33 -20.13
C ASN A 224 4.02 -23.11 -19.19
N LEU A 225 5.00 -22.97 -18.28
CA LEU A 225 5.12 -21.80 -17.42
C LEU A 225 5.75 -20.63 -18.20
N MET A 226 6.74 -20.91 -19.05
CA MET A 226 7.33 -19.90 -19.94
C MET A 226 6.31 -19.28 -20.88
N ASP A 227 5.46 -20.09 -21.50
CA ASP A 227 4.41 -19.58 -22.39
C ASP A 227 3.38 -18.72 -21.63
N ARG A 228 3.05 -19.11 -20.39
CA ARG A 228 2.14 -18.33 -19.53
C ARG A 228 2.72 -16.97 -19.19
N ILE A 229 3.98 -16.91 -18.74
CA ILE A 229 4.61 -15.64 -18.33
C ILE A 229 4.82 -14.70 -19.52
N ASP A 230 5.03 -15.26 -20.71
CA ASP A 230 5.09 -14.51 -21.97
C ASP A 230 3.71 -13.95 -22.34
N ASN A 231 2.66 -14.79 -22.30
CA ASN A 231 1.29 -14.39 -22.63
C ASN A 231 0.75 -13.28 -21.72
N ILE A 232 1.09 -13.30 -20.43
CA ILE A 232 0.73 -12.24 -19.48
C ILE A 232 1.65 -11.02 -19.57
N GLY A 233 2.66 -11.03 -20.46
CA GLY A 233 3.50 -9.87 -20.73
C GLY A 233 4.61 -9.61 -19.70
N LEU A 234 5.05 -10.61 -18.93
CA LEU A 234 6.22 -10.46 -18.06
C LEU A 234 7.55 -10.51 -18.83
N VAL A 235 7.57 -11.00 -20.06
CA VAL A 235 8.79 -11.17 -20.87
C VAL A 235 9.10 -9.90 -21.66
N ASN A 236 10.25 -9.28 -21.37
CA ASN A 236 10.80 -8.11 -22.09
C ASN A 236 12.34 -8.14 -22.04
N ASP A 237 12.98 -8.92 -22.93
CA ASP A 237 14.40 -9.36 -22.91
C ASP A 237 14.83 -10.17 -21.66
N SER A 238 14.08 -10.04 -20.58
CA SER A 238 14.19 -10.73 -19.31
C SER A 238 12.79 -10.94 -18.75
N ILE A 239 12.66 -11.79 -17.73
CA ILE A 239 11.39 -11.99 -17.01
C ILE A 239 11.21 -10.83 -16.05
N PHE A 240 10.85 -9.68 -16.62
CA PHE A 240 10.70 -8.42 -15.92
C PHE A 240 9.76 -7.48 -16.68
N ASN A 241 8.74 -6.96 -15.99
CA ASN A 241 7.88 -5.91 -16.54
C ASN A 241 7.54 -4.90 -15.45
N ASN A 242 7.94 -3.65 -15.71
CA ASN A 242 7.81 -2.52 -14.80
C ASN A 242 6.36 -2.15 -14.51
N LYS A 243 5.46 -2.37 -15.48
CA LYS A 243 4.02 -2.15 -15.30
C LYS A 243 3.40 -3.07 -14.26
N TYR A 244 4.01 -4.25 -14.02
CA TYR A 244 3.63 -5.09 -12.91
C TYR A 244 4.42 -4.81 -11.64
N PHE A 245 5.71 -4.47 -11.77
CA PHE A 245 6.57 -4.33 -10.62
C PHE A 245 6.26 -3.07 -9.79
N GLU A 246 6.32 -1.88 -10.39
CA GLU A 246 6.19 -0.62 -9.66
C GLU A 246 4.89 -0.55 -8.87
N PRO A 247 3.72 -0.85 -9.45
CA PRO A 247 2.49 -0.65 -8.71
C PRO A 247 2.33 -1.72 -7.61
N LEU A 248 2.92 -2.94 -7.73
CA LEU A 248 2.86 -3.98 -6.69
C LEU A 248 3.72 -3.58 -5.50
N VAL A 249 4.88 -2.98 -5.76
CA VAL A 249 5.77 -2.48 -4.72
C VAL A 249 5.14 -1.33 -3.96
N GLU A 250 4.52 -0.38 -4.65
CA GLU A 250 3.80 0.72 -4.00
C GLU A 250 2.64 0.18 -3.15
N ILE A 251 1.85 -0.76 -3.67
CA ILE A 251 0.77 -1.42 -2.90
C ILE A 251 1.31 -2.07 -1.62
N ILE A 252 2.41 -2.82 -1.68
CA ILE A 252 2.99 -3.46 -0.49
C ILE A 252 3.50 -2.42 0.52
N ARG A 253 4.00 -1.28 0.04
CA ARG A 253 4.59 -0.25 0.89
C ARG A 253 3.59 0.67 1.54
N ASP A 254 2.48 0.96 0.88
CA ASP A 254 1.59 2.05 1.28
C ASP A 254 0.16 1.57 1.60
N CYS A 255 -0.23 0.34 1.21
CA CYS A 255 -1.56 -0.23 1.51
C CYS A 255 -1.64 -0.91 2.90
N TRP A 256 -1.02 -0.32 3.92
CA TRP A 256 -1.00 -0.90 5.28
C TRP A 256 -1.62 -0.02 6.36
N LYS A 257 -1.85 1.27 6.06
CA LYS A 257 -2.49 2.23 6.95
C LYS A 257 -3.52 3.02 6.18
N LEU A 258 -4.59 3.46 6.84
CA LEU A 258 -5.56 4.42 6.31
C LEU A 258 -6.32 5.05 7.48
N PHE A 259 -6.16 6.36 7.67
CA PHE A 259 -6.75 7.06 8.82
C PHE A 259 -6.29 6.44 10.16
N ASP A 260 -7.23 6.02 11.01
CA ASP A 260 -7.02 5.26 12.24
C ASP A 260 -6.91 3.75 12.05
N LEU A 261 -7.02 3.26 10.80
CA LEU A 261 -6.89 1.84 10.48
C LEU A 261 -5.45 1.48 10.14
N GLU A 262 -5.01 0.34 10.66
CA GLU A 262 -3.75 -0.30 10.29
C GLU A 262 -4.01 -1.78 10.04
N VAL A 263 -3.38 -2.34 9.01
CA VAL A 263 -3.37 -3.78 8.77
C VAL A 263 -2.70 -4.44 9.96
N PRO A 264 -3.33 -5.42 10.62
CA PRO A 264 -2.80 -6.01 11.85
C PRO A 264 -1.43 -6.63 11.58
N TYR A 265 -0.40 -5.95 12.08
CA TYR A 265 0.97 -6.39 11.98
C TYR A 265 1.24 -7.46 13.03
N LEU A 266 1.73 -8.63 12.60
CA LEU A 266 2.18 -9.70 13.48
C LEU A 266 3.52 -9.33 14.13
N GLY A 267 3.44 -8.43 15.12
CA GLY A 267 4.49 -8.11 16.07
C GLY A 267 5.42 -7.02 15.57
N LYS A 268 5.70 -6.03 16.44
CA LYS A 268 6.75 -4.98 16.36
C LYS A 268 8.18 -5.54 16.23
N LYS A 269 8.33 -6.70 15.59
CA LYS A 269 9.50 -7.57 15.52
C LYS A 269 10.49 -7.06 14.48
N TYR A 270 10.01 -6.48 13.39
CA TYR A 270 10.87 -5.85 12.38
C TYR A 270 10.53 -4.37 12.25
N LYS A 271 11.40 -3.49 12.76
CA LYS A 271 11.09 -2.06 12.90
C LYS A 271 11.14 -1.31 11.57
N ASN A 272 11.88 -1.84 10.59
CA ASN A 272 12.11 -1.16 9.31
C ASN A 272 11.32 -1.77 8.13
N LEU A 273 10.39 -2.67 8.41
CA LEU A 273 9.55 -3.31 7.39
C LEU A 273 8.09 -2.91 7.60
N GLN A 274 7.43 -2.49 6.53
CA GLN A 274 6.00 -2.24 6.55
C GLN A 274 5.22 -3.56 6.74
N PRO A 275 4.00 -3.54 7.31
CA PRO A 275 3.28 -4.77 7.65
C PRO A 275 3.09 -5.76 6.50
N LEU A 276 2.72 -5.29 5.30
CA LEU A 276 2.55 -6.14 4.12
C LEU A 276 3.89 -6.68 3.59
N GLU A 277 4.95 -5.88 3.65
CA GLU A 277 6.31 -6.31 3.25
C GLU A 277 6.81 -7.41 4.18
N ALA A 278 6.67 -7.23 5.50
CA ALA A 278 7.02 -8.23 6.48
C ALA A 278 6.19 -9.51 6.29
N ALA A 279 4.87 -9.39 6.10
CA ALA A 279 3.99 -10.52 5.84
C ALA A 279 4.43 -11.30 4.59
N LEU A 280 4.84 -10.61 3.52
CA LEU A 280 5.34 -11.25 2.30
C LEU A 280 6.55 -12.14 2.58
N TYR A 281 7.54 -11.61 3.31
CA TYR A 281 8.73 -12.39 3.60
C TYR A 281 8.49 -13.51 4.60
N GLU A 282 7.65 -13.30 5.61
CA GLU A 282 7.30 -14.34 6.58
C GLU A 282 6.56 -15.50 5.91
N SER A 283 5.53 -15.19 5.10
CA SER A 283 4.79 -16.19 4.32
C SER A 283 5.71 -16.99 3.38
N TRP A 284 6.67 -16.32 2.74
CA TRP A 284 7.68 -17.01 1.93
C TRP A 284 8.59 -17.90 2.78
N LEU A 285 9.14 -17.40 3.89
CA LEU A 285 10.06 -18.13 4.76
C LEU A 285 9.41 -19.37 5.37
N GLU A 286 8.16 -19.29 5.80
CA GLU A 286 7.40 -20.42 6.36
C GLU A 286 7.45 -21.65 5.45
N ASN A 287 7.34 -21.42 4.14
CA ASN A 287 7.31 -22.47 3.12
C ASN A 287 8.69 -22.79 2.53
N ASN A 288 9.72 -21.99 2.81
CA ASN A 288 11.03 -22.09 2.15
C ASN A 288 12.22 -22.21 3.12
N LYS A 289 12.01 -22.60 4.39
CA LYS A 289 13.08 -22.65 5.41
C LYS A 289 14.34 -23.41 4.96
N ASP A 290 14.20 -24.62 4.42
CA ASP A 290 15.34 -25.43 3.98
C ASP A 290 16.06 -24.80 2.78
N PHE A 291 15.29 -24.23 1.85
CA PHE A 291 15.84 -23.50 0.70
C PHE A 291 16.61 -22.26 1.16
N ALA A 292 16.04 -21.46 2.07
CA ALA A 292 16.66 -20.28 2.64
C ALA A 292 17.94 -20.63 3.40
N LYS A 293 17.93 -21.72 4.19
CA LYS A 293 19.13 -22.22 4.89
C LYS A 293 20.23 -22.64 3.92
N LYS A 294 19.89 -23.39 2.87
CA LYS A 294 20.85 -23.85 1.85
C LYS A 294 21.47 -22.71 1.04
N ASN A 295 20.70 -21.66 0.79
CA ASN A 295 21.09 -20.54 -0.07
C ASN A 295 21.31 -19.23 0.72
N LYS A 296 21.53 -19.31 2.04
CA LYS A 296 21.68 -18.14 2.91
C LYS A 296 22.73 -17.16 2.42
N GLU A 297 23.89 -17.67 2.03
CA GLU A 297 24.97 -16.86 1.49
C GLU A 297 24.59 -16.21 0.16
N TRP A 298 23.72 -16.81 -0.66
CA TRP A 298 23.22 -16.15 -1.86
C TRP A 298 22.21 -15.05 -1.54
N LEU A 299 21.32 -15.28 -0.57
CA LEU A 299 20.40 -14.25 -0.07
C LEU A 299 21.16 -13.05 0.52
N ARG A 300 22.40 -13.27 1.00
CA ARG A 300 23.35 -12.25 1.48
C ARG A 300 24.23 -11.65 0.38
N LEU A 301 24.70 -12.45 -0.58
CA LEU A 301 25.69 -12.08 -1.58
C LEU A 301 25.04 -11.60 -2.88
N ARG A 302 25.31 -10.34 -3.24
CA ARG A 302 24.82 -9.63 -4.43
C ARG A 302 25.41 -10.15 -5.75
N LYS A 303 24.95 -11.32 -6.26
CA LYS A 303 25.47 -11.96 -7.49
C LYS A 303 24.51 -11.94 -8.66
N THR A 304 24.95 -11.44 -9.83
CA THR A 304 24.21 -11.38 -11.12
C THR A 304 23.56 -12.71 -11.53
N PRO A 305 22.27 -12.77 -11.92
CA PRO A 305 21.58 -14.01 -12.27
C PRO A 305 21.90 -14.51 -13.69
N HIS A 306 23.01 -14.07 -14.29
CA HIS A 306 23.40 -14.42 -15.67
C HIS A 306 23.89 -15.85 -15.85
N GLN A 307 23.70 -16.72 -14.84
CA GLN A 307 24.07 -18.14 -14.92
C GLN A 307 22.92 -18.99 -14.38
N VAL A 308 22.71 -20.14 -15.01
CA VAL A 308 21.65 -21.12 -14.71
C VAL A 308 21.50 -21.43 -13.21
N PRO A 309 22.58 -21.67 -12.42
CA PRO A 309 22.42 -21.94 -10.99
C PRO A 309 21.81 -20.76 -10.21
N TYR A 310 22.11 -19.53 -10.60
CA TYR A 310 21.60 -18.33 -9.93
C TYR A 310 20.17 -18.00 -10.34
N ALA A 311 19.83 -18.20 -11.61
CA ALA A 311 18.47 -18.04 -12.09
C ALA A 311 17.47 -18.97 -11.37
N LYS A 312 17.88 -20.22 -11.07
CA LYS A 312 17.08 -21.16 -10.27
C LYS A 312 16.80 -20.67 -8.84
N ILE A 313 17.72 -19.92 -8.26
CA ILE A 313 17.55 -19.37 -6.91
C ILE A 313 16.65 -18.12 -6.97
N ALA A 314 16.80 -17.29 -8.00
CA ALA A 314 15.98 -16.10 -8.22
C ALA A 314 14.48 -16.41 -8.29
N PHE A 315 14.06 -17.40 -9.11
CA PHE A 315 12.65 -17.81 -9.21
C PHE A 315 12.05 -18.43 -7.94
N LYS A 316 12.87 -18.70 -6.92
CA LYS A 316 12.44 -19.28 -5.64
C LYS A 316 12.60 -18.34 -4.46
N SER A 317 13.11 -17.14 -4.69
CA SER A 317 13.39 -16.14 -3.65
C SER A 317 12.37 -15.00 -3.73
N PRO A 318 12.04 -14.33 -2.61
CA PRO A 318 11.16 -13.18 -2.67
C PRO A 318 11.93 -12.00 -3.27
N ILE A 319 11.20 -11.07 -3.88
CA ILE A 319 11.75 -9.76 -4.26
C ILE A 319 12.05 -8.96 -3.00
N MET A 320 13.20 -8.30 -2.97
CA MET A 320 13.64 -7.50 -1.82
C MET A 320 13.36 -6.02 -2.11
N LEU A 321 12.51 -5.39 -1.30
CA LEU A 321 12.08 -4.02 -1.52
C LEU A 321 13.05 -3.02 -0.85
N THR A 322 13.97 -2.43 -1.61
CA THR A 322 14.88 -1.38 -1.12
C THR A 322 14.30 0.01 -1.33
N ASP A 323 14.54 0.96 -0.42
CA ASP A 323 14.07 2.34 -0.63
C ASP A 323 14.74 2.92 -1.87
N TYR A 324 13.91 3.44 -2.79
CA TYR A 324 14.38 4.05 -4.03
C TYR A 324 14.85 5.47 -3.72
N SER A 325 16.13 5.77 -3.93
CA SER A 325 16.52 7.15 -4.23
C SER A 325 16.25 7.41 -5.71
N TYR A 326 15.41 8.40 -6.00
CA TYR A 326 14.85 8.76 -7.31
C TYR A 326 15.84 9.04 -8.46
N ASP A 327 17.16 8.97 -8.23
CA ASP A 327 18.18 9.45 -9.18
C ASP A 327 18.71 8.40 -10.18
N ASP A 328 18.26 7.14 -10.17
CA ASP A 328 18.76 6.15 -11.14
C ASP A 328 17.66 5.19 -11.63
N MET A 329 17.21 5.37 -12.87
CA MET A 329 16.31 4.47 -13.61
C MET A 329 16.99 3.12 -13.92
N SER A 330 17.23 2.31 -12.89
CA SER A 330 17.79 0.98 -13.01
C SER A 330 16.82 -0.08 -12.49
N MET A 331 16.77 -1.20 -13.21
CA MET A 331 15.79 -2.28 -13.09
C MET A 331 15.57 -2.76 -11.64
N PRO A 332 14.35 -3.23 -11.32
CA PRO A 332 13.98 -3.82 -10.03
C PRO A 332 14.87 -4.90 -9.45
N LEU A 333 14.93 -4.88 -8.12
CA LEU A 333 15.70 -5.79 -7.28
C LEU A 333 14.91 -7.06 -6.92
N THR A 334 14.86 -8.01 -7.83
CA THR A 334 14.82 -9.43 -7.43
C THR A 334 16.24 -9.81 -7.02
N LEU A 335 16.67 -9.38 -5.83
CA LEU A 335 18.05 -9.55 -5.39
C LEU A 335 19.06 -9.09 -6.49
N ARG A 336 19.00 -7.83 -6.96
CA ARG A 336 20.09 -7.20 -7.74
C ARG A 336 21.01 -6.35 -6.85
N ILE A 337 22.27 -6.71 -6.64
CA ILE A 337 23.34 -6.48 -7.61
C ILE A 337 23.45 -5.00 -7.94
N THR A 338 24.40 -4.33 -7.28
CA THR A 338 24.97 -3.08 -7.80
C THR A 338 26.22 -3.39 -8.60
N ARG A 339 26.42 -2.67 -9.70
CA ARG A 339 27.63 -2.67 -10.51
C ARG A 339 28.77 -2.05 -9.67
N LYS A 340 30.00 -2.57 -9.84
CA LYS A 340 31.26 -2.02 -9.30
C LYS A 340 31.23 -0.48 -9.23
N GLY A 341 31.45 0.06 -8.03
CA GLY A 341 31.68 1.47 -7.76
C GLY A 341 31.30 1.75 -6.32
N ASP A 342 32.22 2.30 -5.53
CA ASP A 342 32.08 2.53 -4.09
C ASP A 342 30.82 3.36 -3.76
N TYR A 343 29.77 2.69 -3.29
CA TYR A 343 28.63 3.34 -2.64
C TYR A 343 28.55 2.84 -1.20
N GLN A 344 28.77 3.76 -0.26
CA GLN A 344 28.47 3.56 1.15
C GLN A 344 26.95 3.48 1.29
N PHE A 345 26.43 2.29 1.59
CA PHE A 345 25.01 2.08 1.80
C PHE A 345 24.53 2.88 3.03
N LYS A 346 23.51 3.72 2.83
CA LYS A 346 22.64 4.18 3.93
C LYS A 346 21.69 3.06 4.42
N ASP A 347 21.59 1.93 3.71
CA ASP A 347 20.57 0.88 3.93
C ASP A 347 21.02 -0.30 4.81
N ILE A 348 21.90 -0.06 5.79
CA ILE A 348 22.35 -1.09 6.75
C ILE A 348 21.16 -1.66 7.55
N TRP A 349 20.06 -0.89 7.68
CA TRP A 349 18.92 -1.17 8.56
C TRP A 349 17.99 -2.29 8.06
N LYS A 350 17.62 -2.33 6.76
CA LYS A 350 16.74 -3.40 6.25
C LYS A 350 17.46 -4.74 6.19
N ALA A 351 18.74 -4.75 5.83
CA ALA A 351 19.56 -5.97 5.82
C ALA A 351 19.59 -6.65 7.20
N SER A 352 19.75 -5.87 8.28
CA SER A 352 19.69 -6.43 9.64
C SER A 352 18.32 -7.00 10.01
N GLU A 353 17.22 -6.45 9.48
CA GLU A 353 15.87 -7.01 9.72
C GLU A 353 15.67 -8.34 9.02
N ILE A 354 16.18 -8.48 7.79
CA ILE A 354 16.16 -9.74 7.05
C ILE A 354 17.01 -10.79 7.76
N GLU A 355 18.15 -10.40 8.34
CA GLU A 355 18.95 -11.29 9.17
C GLU A 355 18.21 -11.70 10.45
N GLN A 356 17.57 -10.75 11.15
CA GLN A 356 16.74 -11.04 12.32
C GLN A 356 15.57 -11.96 11.98
N MET A 357 14.93 -11.77 10.82
CA MET A 357 13.91 -12.69 10.30
C MET A 357 14.48 -14.09 10.14
N LEU A 358 15.57 -14.25 9.38
CA LEU A 358 16.21 -15.55 9.18
C LEU A 358 16.57 -16.21 10.51
N GLU A 359 17.15 -15.46 11.45
CA GLU A 359 17.48 -15.94 12.79
C GLU A 359 16.25 -16.39 13.59
N SER A 360 15.16 -15.63 13.53
CA SER A 360 13.91 -15.99 14.22
C SER A 360 13.27 -17.27 13.69
N TYR A 361 13.62 -17.66 12.46
CA TYR A 361 13.23 -18.94 11.85
C TYR A 361 14.26 -20.06 12.08
N GLY A 362 15.24 -19.85 12.97
CA GLY A 362 16.30 -20.82 13.29
C GLY A 362 17.36 -20.93 12.20
N ILE A 363 17.43 -19.96 11.28
CA ILE A 363 18.42 -19.88 10.20
C ILE A 363 19.56 -18.96 10.66
N SER A 364 20.18 -19.29 11.80
CA SER A 364 21.39 -18.61 12.27
C SER A 364 22.62 -19.13 11.52
N GLY A 365 23.63 -18.27 11.40
CA GLY A 365 24.93 -18.65 10.84
C GLY A 365 25.97 -18.37 11.90
N THR A 366 26.42 -19.39 12.60
CA THR A 366 27.80 -19.37 13.08
C THR A 366 28.67 -19.55 11.85
N ASN A 367 29.56 -18.59 11.60
CA ASN A 367 30.65 -18.76 10.65
C ASN A 367 31.43 -20.02 11.05
N GLU A 368 31.41 -21.06 10.21
CA GLU A 368 32.45 -22.09 10.17
C GLU A 368 33.24 -21.97 8.87
#